data_AF-A0A1G3A052-F1
#
_entry.id   AF-A0A1G3A052-F1
#
_cell.length_a   1.000
_cell.length_b   1.000
_cell.length_c   1.000
_cell.angle_alpha   90.00
_cell.angle_beta   90.00
_cell.angle_gamma   90.00
#
_symmetry.space_group_name_H-M   'P 1'
#
loop_
_entity.id
_entity.type
_entity.pdbx_description
1 polymer ?
#
loop_
_entity_poly.entity_id
_entity_poly.type
_entity_poly.pdbx_seq_one_letter_code
_entity_poly.pdbx_strand_id
1 'polypeptide(L)'
;MPKGKGWWISPSGEIVEIFEHYMFVQERPELFGFPRADTLKWKSTDRDKILAKAIGRGWIRVRNEEYETWELTPKAVSRIAKHLRITGADPGDPIRISELKFGRWIHVRAGDVRPGGDFSEWNRATLLARERHE
;
A
#
# COMPACT_ATOMS: atom_id res chain seq x y z
N MET A 1 6.86 -11.51 12.31
CA MET A 1 6.26 -10.30 12.95
C MET A 1 5.03 -10.69 13.74
N PRO A 2 4.73 -10.08 14.91
CA PRO A 2 3.47 -10.32 15.61
C PRO A 2 2.28 -9.95 14.72
N LYS A 3 1.24 -10.79 14.71
CA LYS A 3 0.01 -10.57 13.94
C LYS A 3 -0.65 -9.26 14.40
N GLY A 4 -0.47 -8.19 13.63
CA GLY A 4 -1.07 -6.87 13.91
C GLY A 4 -0.21 -5.69 13.47
N LYS A 5 1.12 -5.79 13.49
CA LYS A 5 1.97 -4.67 13.05
C LYS A 5 1.84 -4.42 11.55
N GLY A 6 1.64 -3.16 11.19
CA GLY A 6 1.60 -2.69 9.81
C GLY A 6 2.07 -1.24 9.73
N TRP A 7 2.06 -0.70 8.52
CA TRP A 7 2.44 0.68 8.30
C TRP A 7 1.44 1.39 7.40
N TRP A 8 1.37 2.71 7.60
CA TRP A 8 0.85 3.65 6.63
C TRP A 8 2.00 4.47 6.07
N ILE A 9 2.04 4.65 4.75
CA ILE A 9 2.96 5.57 4.10
C ILE A 9 2.15 6.73 3.50
N SER A 10 2.40 7.94 3.97
CA SER A 10 1.66 9.13 3.58
C SER A 10 1.95 9.55 2.13
N PRO A 11 1.12 10.41 1.52
CA PRO A 11 1.40 11.02 0.22
C PRO A 11 2.76 11.74 0.14
N SER A 12 3.22 12.33 1.25
CA SER A 12 4.53 12.98 1.35
C SER A 12 5.69 12.01 1.63
N GLY A 13 5.40 10.73 1.89
CA GLY A 13 6.40 9.69 2.17
C GLY A 13 6.83 9.61 3.63
N GLU A 14 6.04 10.16 4.56
CA GLU A 14 6.14 9.86 5.99
C GLU A 14 5.66 8.42 6.23
N ILE A 15 6.33 7.70 7.13
CA ILE A 15 6.03 6.30 7.46
C ILE A 15 5.58 6.25 8.90
N VAL A 16 4.39 5.67 9.13
CA VAL A 16 3.80 5.56 10.46
C VAL A 16 3.57 4.08 10.75
N GLU A 17 4.26 3.54 11.75
CA GLU A 17 3.99 2.20 12.29
C GLU A 17 2.68 2.22 13.08
N ILE A 18 1.87 1.20 12.88
CA ILE A 18 0.54 1.08 13.49
C ILE A 18 0.25 -0.36 13.88
N PHE A 19 -0.74 -0.52 14.77
CA PHE A 19 -1.22 -1.84 15.20
C PHE A 19 -2.49 -2.29 14.48
N GLU A 20 -3.33 -1.37 14.03
CA GLU A 20 -4.52 -1.72 13.26
C GLU A 20 -4.87 -0.56 12.31
N HIS A 21 -4.94 -0.86 11.02
CA HIS A 21 -5.07 0.16 9.97
C HIS A 21 -6.35 0.96 10.05
N TYR A 22 -7.47 0.30 10.35
CA TYR A 22 -8.79 0.91 10.37
C TYR A 22 -8.98 1.81 11.60
N MET A 23 -8.61 1.33 12.78
CA MET A 23 -8.61 2.09 14.03
C MET A 23 -7.77 3.35 13.91
N PHE A 24 -6.58 3.26 13.30
CA PHE A 24 -5.73 4.43 13.09
C PHE A 24 -6.39 5.49 12.20
N VAL A 25 -7.08 5.08 11.12
CA VAL A 25 -7.84 6.00 10.25
C VAL A 25 -9.03 6.62 11.01
N GLN A 26 -9.70 5.84 11.86
CA GLN A 26 -10.83 6.31 12.67
C GLN A 26 -10.40 7.31 13.75
N GLU A 27 -9.25 7.10 14.38
CA GLU A 27 -8.69 7.98 15.41
C GLU A 27 -8.13 9.28 14.81
N ARG A 28 -7.58 9.22 13.59
CA ARG A 28 -6.93 10.36 12.93
C ARG A 28 -7.45 10.62 11.50
N PRO A 29 -8.76 10.81 11.31
CA PRO A 29 -9.37 10.89 9.98
C PRO A 29 -8.85 12.04 9.13
N GLU A 30 -8.50 13.15 9.77
CA GLU A 30 -8.06 14.36 9.07
C GLU A 30 -6.69 14.18 8.38
N LEU A 31 -5.83 13.27 8.87
CA LEU A 31 -4.59 12.92 8.17
C LEU A 31 -4.87 12.29 6.80
N PHE A 32 -5.98 11.57 6.71
CA PHE A 32 -6.48 10.97 5.48
C PHE A 32 -7.43 11.94 4.73
N GLY A 33 -7.57 13.18 5.21
CA GLY A 33 -8.47 14.20 4.67
C GLY A 33 -9.97 13.88 4.84
N PHE A 34 -10.32 12.96 5.74
CA PHE A 34 -11.72 12.72 6.08
C PHE A 34 -12.20 13.77 7.09
N PRO A 35 -13.38 14.38 6.87
CA PRO A 35 -14.02 15.19 7.89
C PRO A 35 -14.32 14.35 9.14
N ARG A 36 -14.01 14.86 10.33
CA ARG A 36 -14.28 14.14 11.59
C ARG A 36 -15.77 13.82 11.80
N ALA A 37 -16.67 14.64 11.26
CA ALA A 37 -18.10 14.38 11.31
C ALA A 37 -18.51 13.11 10.53
N ASP A 38 -17.76 12.74 9.49
CA ASP A 38 -18.04 11.54 8.69
C ASP A 38 -17.70 10.26 9.45
N THR A 39 -16.71 10.31 10.35
CA THR A 39 -16.24 9.12 11.07
C THR A 39 -17.18 8.63 12.15
N LEU A 40 -17.98 9.53 12.73
CA LEU A 40 -19.03 9.18 13.71
C LEU A 40 -20.08 8.23 13.13
N LYS A 41 -20.19 8.14 11.79
CA LYS A 41 -21.15 7.31 11.08
C LYS A 41 -20.55 5.97 10.62
N TRP A 42 -19.24 5.77 10.76
CA TRP A 42 -18.56 4.58 10.25
C TRP A 42 -18.90 3.36 11.10
N LYS A 43 -19.28 2.27 10.42
CA LYS A 43 -19.49 0.96 11.06
C LYS A 43 -18.31 0.06 10.76
N SER A 44 -18.10 -0.97 11.59
CA SER A 44 -17.07 -1.99 11.34
C SER A 44 -17.23 -2.68 9.97
N THR A 45 -18.47 -2.77 9.46
CA THR A 45 -18.78 -3.28 8.12
C THR A 45 -18.26 -2.40 6.99
N ASP A 46 -17.96 -1.12 7.26
CA ASP A 46 -17.40 -0.17 6.28
C ASP A 46 -15.87 -0.23 6.21
N ARG A 47 -15.22 -1.09 7.01
CA ARG A 47 -13.76 -1.16 7.17
C ARG A 47 -13.01 -1.12 5.85
N ASP A 48 -13.27 -2.07 4.96
CA ASP A 48 -12.53 -2.19 3.70
C ASP A 48 -12.78 -1.00 2.78
N LYS A 49 -14.01 -0.47 2.77
CA LYS A 49 -14.38 0.74 2.01
C LYS A 49 -13.62 1.97 2.51
N ILE A 50 -13.44 2.12 3.81
CA ILE A 50 -12.73 3.25 4.43
C ILE A 50 -11.22 3.14 4.15
N LEU A 51 -10.65 1.94 4.26
CA LEU A 51 -9.25 1.69 3.94
C LEU A 51 -8.98 1.94 2.45
N ALA A 52 -9.85 1.45 1.56
CA ALA A 52 -9.76 1.72 0.13
C ALA A 52 -9.85 3.22 -0.18
N LYS A 53 -10.71 3.98 0.53
CA LYS A 53 -10.78 5.44 0.39
C LYS A 53 -9.49 6.13 0.86
N ALA A 54 -8.89 5.69 1.96
CA ALA A 54 -7.62 6.23 2.44
C ALA A 54 -6.51 6.02 1.39
N ILE A 55 -6.46 4.81 0.83
CA ILE A 55 -5.55 4.45 -0.26
C ILE A 55 -5.82 5.29 -1.52
N GLY A 56 -7.09 5.45 -1.88
CA GLY A 56 -7.54 6.30 -3.00
C GLY A 56 -7.14 7.78 -2.86
N ARG A 57 -6.82 8.23 -1.65
CA ARG A 57 -6.27 9.57 -1.35
C ARG A 57 -4.74 9.60 -1.33
N GLY A 58 -4.09 8.57 -1.87
CA GLY A 58 -2.66 8.51 -2.10
C GLY A 58 -1.85 7.88 -0.96
N TRP A 59 -2.49 7.43 0.12
CA TRP A 59 -1.82 6.65 1.16
C TRP A 59 -1.48 5.24 0.66
N ILE A 60 -0.43 4.64 1.21
CA ILE A 60 -0.05 3.24 0.95
C ILE A 60 -0.24 2.44 2.24
N ARG A 61 -1.02 1.37 2.17
CA ARG A 61 -1.22 0.44 3.28
C ARG A 61 -0.16 -0.64 3.21
N VAL A 62 0.51 -0.94 4.32
CA VAL A 62 1.49 -2.04 4.40
C VAL A 62 1.08 -3.05 5.45
N ARG A 63 0.96 -4.33 5.06
CA ARG A 63 0.61 -5.45 5.95
C ARG A 63 1.24 -6.75 5.45
N ASN A 64 1.99 -7.46 6.29
CA ASN A 64 2.58 -8.78 5.96
C ASN A 64 3.25 -8.81 4.56
N GLU A 65 4.21 -7.92 4.31
CA GLU A 65 4.93 -7.79 3.02
C GLU A 65 4.06 -7.39 1.80
N GLU A 66 2.78 -7.09 2.01
CA GLU A 66 1.90 -6.51 1.00
C GLU A 66 1.84 -5.00 1.12
N TYR A 67 1.97 -4.34 -0.02
CA TYR A 67 1.77 -2.91 -0.23
C TYR A 67 0.52 -2.69 -1.05
N GLU A 68 -0.47 -2.01 -0.51
CA GLU A 68 -1.65 -1.61 -1.26
C GLU A 68 -1.57 -0.13 -1.60
N THR A 69 -1.71 0.18 -2.88
CA THR A 69 -1.73 1.55 -3.39
C THR A 69 -2.90 1.72 -4.36
N TRP A 70 -3.35 2.95 -4.55
CA TRP A 70 -4.40 3.22 -5.52
C TRP A 70 -3.88 2.98 -6.94
N GLU A 71 -2.75 3.60 -7.26
CA GLU A 71 -2.07 3.52 -8.55
C GLU A 71 -0.56 3.44 -8.31
N LEU A 72 0.12 2.52 -9.00
CA LEU A 72 1.54 2.25 -8.87
C LEU A 72 2.35 3.26 -9.68
N THR A 73 2.30 4.51 -9.24
CA THR A 73 3.05 5.61 -9.83
C THR A 73 4.53 5.57 -9.42
N PRO A 74 5.43 6.27 -10.15
CA PRO A 74 6.84 6.41 -9.73
C PRO A 74 7.00 6.96 -8.31
N LYS A 75 6.09 7.85 -7.87
CA LYS A 75 6.06 8.38 -6.50
C LYS A 75 5.63 7.32 -5.48
N ALA A 76 4.69 6.44 -5.82
CA ALA A 76 4.32 5.32 -4.95
C ALA A 76 5.51 4.35 -4.79
N VAL A 77 6.18 4.01 -5.89
CA VAL A 77 7.35 3.13 -5.85
C VAL A 77 8.49 3.74 -5.02
N SER A 78 8.78 5.04 -5.20
CA SER A 78 9.80 5.71 -4.39
C SER A 78 9.49 5.65 -2.88
N ARG A 79 8.21 5.69 -2.50
CA ARG A 79 7.77 5.59 -1.10
C ARG A 79 7.89 4.16 -0.57
N ILE A 80 7.55 3.16 -1.37
CA ILE A 80 7.73 1.73 -1.04
C ILE A 80 9.23 1.43 -0.88
N ALA A 81 10.07 1.85 -1.83
CA ALA A 81 11.52 1.69 -1.75
C ALA A 81 12.11 2.33 -0.48
N LYS A 82 11.66 3.55 -0.14
CA LYS A 82 12.06 4.23 1.09
C LYS A 82 11.68 3.41 2.33
N HIS A 83 10.47 2.85 2.37
CA HIS A 83 10.01 2.01 3.47
C HIS A 83 10.87 0.75 3.61
N LEU A 84 11.05 -0.03 2.54
CA LEU A 84 11.87 -1.24 2.52
C LEU A 84 13.29 -1.00 3.06
N ARG A 85 13.91 0.11 2.64
CA ARG A 85 15.23 0.52 3.14
C ARG A 85 15.23 0.83 4.63
N ILE A 86 14.21 1.53 5.13
CA ILE A 86 14.11 1.92 6.55
C ILE A 86 13.85 0.70 7.44
N THR A 87 13.03 -0.24 6.97
CA THR A 87 12.72 -1.47 7.72
C THR A 87 13.80 -2.54 7.59
N GLY A 88 14.83 -2.32 6.77
CA GLY A 88 15.91 -3.27 6.54
C GLY A 88 15.43 -4.57 5.89
N ALA A 89 14.46 -4.49 4.96
CA ALA A 89 13.99 -5.66 4.23
C ALA A 89 15.15 -6.30 3.45
N ASP A 90 15.21 -7.64 3.43
CA ASP A 90 16.23 -8.34 2.65
C ASP A 90 15.92 -8.13 1.16
N PRO A 91 16.91 -7.79 0.31
CA PRO A 91 16.69 -7.63 -1.12
C PRO A 91 16.02 -8.83 -1.81
N GLY A 92 16.21 -10.04 -1.28
CA GLY A 92 15.60 -11.28 -1.76
C GLY A 92 14.18 -11.53 -1.26
N ASP A 93 13.66 -10.74 -0.32
CA ASP A 93 12.32 -10.93 0.22
C ASP A 93 11.26 -10.77 -0.87
N PRO A 94 10.32 -11.72 -1.00
CA PRO A 94 9.19 -11.55 -1.89
C PRO A 94 8.23 -10.52 -1.30
N ILE A 95 7.80 -9.56 -2.12
CA ILE A 95 6.76 -8.62 -1.73
C ILE A 95 5.63 -8.64 -2.74
N ARG A 96 4.43 -8.29 -2.27
CA ARG A 96 3.24 -8.12 -3.11
C ARG A 96 2.89 -6.64 -3.16
N ILE A 97 2.65 -6.11 -4.36
CA ILE A 97 2.12 -4.76 -4.53
C ILE A 97 0.75 -4.86 -5.19
N SER A 98 -0.30 -4.51 -4.47
CA SER A 98 -1.69 -4.47 -4.93
C SER A 98 -2.05 -3.06 -5.41
N GLU A 99 -2.48 -2.95 -6.66
CA GLU A 99 -2.91 -1.71 -7.30
C GLU A 99 -4.43 -1.69 -7.46
N LEU A 100 -5.10 -0.98 -6.54
CA LEU A 100 -6.54 -1.08 -6.36
C LEU A 100 -7.35 -0.46 -7.51
N LYS A 101 -6.86 0.60 -8.15
CA LYS A 101 -7.54 1.28 -9.28
C LYS A 101 -7.83 0.33 -10.44
N PHE A 102 -6.96 -0.66 -10.67
CA PHE A 102 -7.07 -1.62 -11.77
C PHE A 102 -7.38 -3.04 -11.30
N GLY A 103 -7.55 -3.25 -9.99
CA GLY A 103 -7.82 -4.59 -9.42
C GLY A 103 -6.73 -5.61 -9.75
N ARG A 104 -5.46 -5.20 -9.76
CA ARG A 104 -4.31 -6.06 -10.08
C ARG A 104 -3.29 -6.07 -8.97
N TRP A 105 -2.40 -7.05 -9.01
CA TRP A 105 -1.27 -7.15 -8.09
C TRP A 105 -0.03 -7.66 -8.83
N ILE A 106 1.14 -7.34 -8.31
CA ILE A 106 2.44 -7.80 -8.82
C ILE A 106 3.26 -8.41 -7.69
N HIS A 107 4.05 -9.43 -8.01
CA HIS A 107 5.07 -9.99 -7.11
C HIS A 107 6.44 -9.54 -7.60
N VAL A 108 7.23 -8.96 -6.71
CA VAL A 108 8.59 -8.50 -6.99
C VAL A 108 9.49 -8.84 -5.81
N ARG A 109 10.81 -8.79 -6.01
CA ARG A 109 11.74 -8.84 -4.90
C ARG A 109 11.93 -7.44 -4.33
N ALA A 110 12.15 -7.33 -3.02
CA ALA A 110 12.39 -6.03 -2.39
C ALA A 110 13.55 -5.25 -3.04
N GLY A 111 14.61 -5.95 -3.47
CA GLY A 111 15.78 -5.37 -4.14
C GLY A 111 15.52 -4.81 -5.55
N ASP A 112 14.40 -5.20 -6.17
CA ASP A 112 13.98 -4.70 -7.47
C ASP A 112 13.24 -3.36 -7.33
N VAL A 113 12.71 -3.04 -6.14
CA VAL A 113 11.96 -1.81 -5.89
C VAL A 113 12.91 -0.62 -5.70
N ARG A 114 13.14 0.12 -6.79
CA ARG A 114 14.07 1.27 -6.82
C ARG A 114 13.37 2.55 -7.26
N PRO A 115 13.71 3.72 -6.66
CA PRO A 115 13.25 5.00 -7.17
C PRO A 115 13.67 5.19 -8.63
N GLY A 116 12.71 5.53 -9.50
CA GLY A 116 12.98 5.74 -10.93
C GLY A 116 13.18 4.47 -11.77
N GLY A 117 12.94 3.28 -11.22
CA GLY A 117 12.93 2.04 -12.01
C GLY A 117 11.88 2.08 -13.13
N ASP A 118 12.11 1.34 -14.22
CA ASP A 118 11.10 1.18 -15.27
C ASP A 118 10.12 0.07 -14.89
N PHE A 119 8.97 0.46 -14.33
CA PHE A 119 7.95 -0.48 -13.85
C PHE A 119 7.05 -0.99 -14.98
N SER A 120 7.24 -0.51 -16.22
CA SER A 120 6.51 -1.04 -17.38
C SER A 120 6.88 -2.50 -17.66
N GLU A 121 8.09 -2.93 -17.27
CA GLU A 121 8.54 -4.33 -17.36
C GLU A 121 7.81 -5.24 -16.36
N TRP A 122 7.55 -4.76 -15.13
CA TRP A 122 6.75 -5.49 -14.13
C TRP A 122 5.30 -5.65 -14.57
N ASN A 123 4.77 -4.63 -15.26
CA ASN A 123 3.44 -4.67 -15.87
C ASN A 123 3.38 -5.70 -17.00
N ARG A 124 4.39 -5.79 -17.89
CA ARG A 124 4.42 -6.79 -18.97
C ARG A 124 4.44 -8.23 -18.44
N ALA A 125 5.31 -8.53 -17.48
CA ALA A 125 5.40 -9.88 -16.91
C ALA A 125 4.09 -10.32 -16.22
N THR A 126 3.40 -9.38 -15.57
CA THR A 126 2.13 -9.65 -14.88
C THR A 126 0.95 -9.79 -15.84
N LEU A 127 0.91 -8.98 -16.91
CA LEU A 127 -0.11 -9.11 -17.97
C LEU A 127 0.03 -10.44 -18.71
N LEU A 128 1.26 -10.86 -19.03
CA LEU A 128 1.54 -12.16 -19.68
C LEU A 128 1.23 -13.36 -18.77
N ALA A 129 1.26 -13.19 -17.44
CA ALA A 129 0.88 -14.24 -16.50
C ALA A 129 -0.66 -14.42 -16.41
N ARG A 130 -1.45 -13.36 -16.64
CA ARG A 130 -2.93 -13.48 -16.72
C ARG A 130 -3.39 -14.21 -17.98
N GLU A 131 -2.77 -13.95 -19.13
CA GLU A 131 -3.12 -14.60 -20.40
C GLU A 131 -2.85 -16.12 -20.44
N ARG A 132 -2.08 -16.65 -19.47
CA ARG A 132 -1.80 -18.10 -19.37
C ARG A 132 -2.72 -18.86 -18.42
N HIS A 133 -3.61 -18.16 -17.71
CA HIS A 133 -4.50 -18.72 -16.70
C HIS A 133 -5.99 -18.39 -16.93
N GLU A 134 -6.33 -17.82 -18.09
CA GLU A 134 -7.68 -17.77 -18.69
C GLU A 134 -7.74 -18.72 -19.89
#